data_AF-A0A2M8DZF9-F1
#
_entry.id   AF-A0A2M8DZF9-F1
#
_cell.length_a   1.000
_cell.length_b   1.000
_cell.length_c   1.000
_cell.angle_alpha   90.00
_cell.angle_beta   90.00
_cell.angle_gamma   90.00
#
_symmetry.space_group_name_H-M   'P 1'
#
loop_
_entity.id
_entity.type
_entity.pdbx_description
1 polymer ?
#
loop_
_entity_poly.entity_id
_entity_poly.type
_entity_poly.pdbx_seq_one_letter_code
_entity_poly.pdbx_strand_id
1 'polypeptide(L)'
;KAPVAKAPAVAAKAPAAKPVAEKKAPVKAAAKPAAKQVVAQPSAQERYRMVETAAYYIAERTNFAGCQAEHWAQAEREIAEKLAE
;
A
#
# COMPACT_ATOMS: atom_id res chain seq x y z
N LYS A 1 6.62 0.58 51.82
CA LYS A 1 7.26 -0.64 51.27
C LYS A 1 8.69 -0.25 50.87
N ALA A 2 9.69 -0.71 51.62
CA ALA A 2 11.10 -0.49 51.30
C ALA A 2 11.59 -1.56 50.30
N PRO A 3 12.49 -1.23 49.36
CA PRO A 3 13.01 -2.16 48.36
C PRO A 3 14.19 -2.95 48.93
N VAL A 4 14.14 -4.28 48.87
CA VAL A 4 15.30 -5.13 49.19
C VAL A 4 16.00 -5.50 47.89
N ALA A 5 17.17 -4.90 47.72
CA ALA A 5 18.19 -5.31 46.78
C ALA A 5 18.84 -6.63 47.23
N LYS A 6 19.09 -7.54 46.28
CA LYS A 6 20.22 -8.49 46.37
C LYS A 6 20.61 -8.99 44.98
N ALA A 7 21.70 -8.42 44.45
CA ALA A 7 22.59 -9.06 43.48
C ALA A 7 23.91 -9.39 44.24
N PRO A 8 24.93 -10.06 43.66
CA PRO A 8 25.03 -10.74 42.37
C PRO A 8 25.60 -12.19 42.51
N ALA A 9 25.57 -12.99 41.44
CA ALA A 9 26.48 -14.12 41.30
C ALA A 9 26.93 -14.25 39.84
N VAL A 10 28.19 -13.86 39.65
CA VAL A 10 28.94 -13.85 38.41
C VAL A 10 29.40 -15.28 38.12
N ALA A 11 29.04 -15.83 36.96
CA ALA A 11 29.72 -16.99 36.39
C ALA A 11 30.30 -16.58 35.05
N ALA A 12 31.58 -16.21 35.10
CA ALA A 12 32.41 -15.96 33.94
C ALA A 12 32.51 -17.24 33.08
N LYS A 13 32.25 -17.12 31.79
CA LYS A 13 32.75 -18.07 30.79
C LYS A 13 33.43 -17.28 29.67
N ALA A 14 34.66 -17.70 29.39
CA ALA A 14 35.68 -17.04 28.61
C ALA A 14 35.25 -16.67 27.17
N PRO A 15 35.88 -15.64 26.56
CA PRO A 15 35.58 -15.20 25.20
C PRO A 15 36.14 -16.17 24.17
N ALA A 16 35.27 -16.94 23.52
CA ALA A 16 35.65 -17.76 22.37
C ALA A 16 35.63 -16.90 21.10
N ALA A 17 36.85 -16.66 20.60
CA ALA A 17 37.26 -16.46 19.21
C ALA A 17 36.29 -15.72 18.26
N LYS A 18 36.73 -14.52 17.83
CA LYS A 18 36.27 -13.86 16.60
C LYS A 18 36.74 -14.69 15.40
N PRO A 19 35.86 -15.08 14.45
CA PRO A 19 36.28 -15.30 13.09
C PRO A 19 36.34 -13.94 12.39
N VAL A 20 37.54 -13.64 11.93
CA VAL A 20 37.90 -12.55 11.03
C VAL A 20 37.06 -12.66 9.75
N ALA A 21 36.75 -11.49 9.21
CA ALA A 21 35.93 -11.25 8.03
C ALA A 21 36.18 -12.22 6.87
N GLU A 22 35.16 -13.00 6.51
CA GLU A 22 34.99 -13.40 5.13
C GLU A 22 34.42 -12.20 4.37
N LYS A 23 35.31 -11.53 3.66
CA LYS A 23 34.99 -10.54 2.65
C LYS A 23 34.26 -11.27 1.51
N LYS A 24 32.95 -11.49 1.67
CA LYS A 24 32.09 -11.94 0.58
C LYS A 24 32.25 -10.94 -0.56
N ALA A 25 32.75 -11.44 -1.68
CA ALA A 25 32.76 -10.75 -2.96
C ALA A 25 31.41 -10.06 -3.17
N PRO A 26 31.37 -8.87 -3.79
CA PRO A 26 30.11 -8.23 -4.13
C PRO A 26 29.35 -9.19 -5.06
N VAL A 27 28.36 -9.88 -4.51
CA VAL A 27 27.33 -10.54 -5.29
C VAL A 27 26.76 -9.44 -6.15
N LYS A 28 27.03 -9.49 -7.46
CA LYS A 28 26.32 -8.67 -8.44
C LYS A 28 24.85 -8.88 -8.13
N ALA A 29 24.21 -7.84 -7.57
CA ALA A 29 22.79 -7.84 -7.37
C ALA A 29 22.19 -8.07 -8.74
N ALA A 30 21.69 -9.29 -8.97
CA ALA A 30 20.89 -9.59 -10.14
C ALA A 30 19.78 -8.54 -10.13
N ALA A 31 19.74 -7.70 -11.15
CA ALA A 31 18.72 -6.68 -11.31
C ALA A 31 17.37 -7.39 -11.18
N LYS A 32 16.67 -7.13 -10.09
CA LYS A 32 15.32 -7.65 -9.86
C LYS A 32 14.50 -7.18 -11.06
N PRO A 33 13.84 -8.07 -11.81
CA PRO A 33 13.02 -7.65 -12.93
C PRO A 33 12.05 -6.60 -12.39
N ALA A 34 12.07 -5.41 -13.00
CA ALA A 34 11.14 -4.36 -12.67
C ALA A 34 9.75 -4.99 -12.74
N ALA A 35 9.06 -5.02 -11.59
CA ALA A 35 7.73 -5.60 -11.51
C ALA A 35 6.91 -4.90 -12.57
N LYS A 36 6.50 -5.66 -13.59
CA LYS A 36 5.60 -5.17 -14.62
C LYS A 36 4.40 -4.66 -13.86
N GLN A 37 4.17 -3.36 -13.93
CA GLN A 37 3.07 -2.71 -13.24
C GLN A 37 1.81 -3.29 -13.86
N VAL A 38 1.31 -4.37 -13.25
CA VAL A 38 -0.01 -4.91 -13.56
C VAL A 38 -0.91 -3.74 -13.27
N VAL A 39 -1.49 -3.16 -14.31
CA VAL A 39 -2.57 -2.20 -14.15
C VAL A 39 -3.67 -3.00 -13.49
N ALA A 40 -3.67 -2.97 -12.16
CA ALA A 40 -4.67 -3.65 -11.37
C ALA A 40 -5.99 -3.01 -11.78
N GLN A 41 -6.88 -3.81 -12.36
CA GLN A 41 -8.25 -3.37 -12.56
C GLN A 41 -8.76 -2.89 -11.19
N PRO A 42 -9.39 -1.71 -11.13
CA PRO A 42 -9.88 -1.17 -9.88
C PRO A 42 -10.81 -2.19 -9.23
N SER A 43 -10.67 -2.37 -7.92
CA SER A 43 -11.62 -3.18 -7.17
C SER A 43 -13.04 -2.62 -7.33
N ALA A 44 -14.06 -3.43 -7.07
CA ALA A 44 -15.45 -2.96 -7.11
C ALA A 44 -15.68 -1.74 -6.20
N GLN A 45 -14.98 -1.68 -5.05
CA GLN A 45 -15.05 -0.54 -4.14
C GLN A 45 -14.41 0.72 -4.73
N GLU A 46 -13.27 0.58 -5.42
CA GLU A 46 -12.65 1.71 -6.13
C GLU A 46 -13.53 2.22 -7.26
N ARG A 47 -14.16 1.32 -8.04
CA ARG A 47 -15.13 1.71 -9.06
C ARG A 47 -16.29 2.50 -8.45
N TYR A 48 -16.85 2.04 -7.34
CA TYR A 48 -17.92 2.76 -6.65
C TYR A 48 -17.50 4.18 -6.23
N ARG A 49 -16.31 4.35 -5.64
CA ARG A 49 -15.80 5.68 -5.24
C ARG A 49 -15.57 6.60 -6.44
N MET A 50 -15.07 6.05 -7.54
CA MET A 50 -14.88 6.81 -8.78
C MET A 50 -16.22 7.26 -9.37
N VAL A 51 -17.22 6.38 -9.39
CA VAL A 51 -18.58 6.69 -9.85
C VAL A 51 -19.23 7.74 -8.95
N GLU A 52 -19.15 7.61 -7.62
CA GLU A 52 -19.69 8.60 -6.68
C GLU A 52 -19.10 9.99 -6.93
N THR A 53 -17.77 10.06 -7.08
CA THR A 53 -17.06 11.30 -7.37
C THR A 53 -17.46 11.88 -8.72
N ALA A 54 -17.55 11.05 -9.75
CA ALA A 54 -17.96 11.47 -11.09
C ALA A 54 -19.42 11.95 -11.11
N ALA A 55 -20.33 11.28 -10.40
CA ALA A 55 -21.72 11.67 -10.27
C ALA A 55 -21.86 13.05 -9.62
N TYR A 56 -21.06 13.32 -8.57
CA TYR A 56 -21.00 14.65 -7.98
C TYR A 56 -20.55 15.72 -8.98
N TYR A 57 -19.48 15.47 -9.74
CA TYR A 57 -19.01 16.42 -10.76
C TYR A 57 -19.99 16.61 -11.91
N ILE A 58 -20.70 15.56 -12.33
CA ILE A 58 -21.75 15.66 -13.35
C ILE A 58 -22.92 16.51 -12.83
N ALA A 59 -23.33 16.28 -11.58
CA ALA A 59 -24.35 17.11 -10.94
C ALA A 59 -23.86 18.56 -10.87
N GLU A 60 -22.63 18.85 -10.43
CA GLU A 60 -22.11 20.21 -10.39
C GLU A 60 -22.07 20.87 -11.79
N ARG A 61 -21.60 20.16 -12.82
CA ARG A 61 -21.55 20.65 -14.22
C ARG A 61 -22.92 20.97 -14.80
N THR A 62 -23.94 20.26 -14.35
CA THR A 62 -25.34 20.49 -14.74
C THR A 62 -26.04 21.47 -13.78
N ASN A 63 -25.31 22.09 -12.85
CA ASN A 63 -25.85 22.96 -11.80
C ASN A 63 -26.93 22.25 -10.96
N PHE A 64 -26.70 20.97 -10.68
CA PHE A 64 -27.57 20.02 -10.01
C PHE A 64 -28.94 19.88 -10.68
N ALA A 65 -29.04 20.19 -11.97
CA ALA A 65 -30.27 20.05 -12.73
C ALA A 65 -30.51 18.58 -13.11
N GLY A 66 -31.73 18.09 -12.90
CA GLY A 66 -32.10 16.70 -13.19
C GLY A 66 -32.19 15.84 -11.95
N CYS A 67 -32.11 14.52 -12.13
CA CYS A 67 -32.23 13.55 -11.06
C CYS A 67 -30.88 12.90 -10.76
N GLN A 68 -30.63 12.59 -9.48
CA GLN A 68 -29.38 11.96 -9.05
C GLN A 68 -29.13 10.61 -9.74
N ALA A 69 -30.19 9.86 -10.04
CA ALA A 69 -30.08 8.59 -10.76
C ALA A 69 -29.47 8.76 -12.17
N GLU A 70 -29.82 9.83 -12.89
CA GLU A 70 -29.29 10.12 -14.23
C GLU A 70 -27.80 10.48 -14.15
N HIS A 71 -27.42 11.27 -13.14
CA HIS A 71 -26.01 11.62 -12.90
C HIS A 71 -25.17 10.39 -12.57
N TRP A 72 -25.73 9.47 -11.78
CA TRP A 72 -25.11 8.20 -11.44
C TRP A 72 -24.96 7.29 -12.67
N ALA A 73 -26.02 7.11 -13.47
CA ALA A 73 -25.95 6.30 -14.69
C ALA A 73 -24.92 6.85 -15.69
N GLN A 74 -24.83 8.17 -15.82
CA GLN A 74 -23.82 8.81 -16.66
C GLN A 74 -22.40 8.65 -16.10
N ALA A 75 -22.24 8.74 -14.77
CA ALA A 75 -20.98 8.50 -14.09
C ALA A 75 -20.49 7.05 -14.28
N GLU A 76 -21.38 6.06 -14.15
CA GLU A 76 -21.05 4.65 -14.38
C GLU A 76 -20.51 4.43 -15.79
N ARG A 77 -21.14 5.04 -16.80
CA ARG A 77 -20.69 4.97 -18.21
C ARG A 77 -19.32 5.63 -18.40
N GLU A 78 -19.12 6.84 -17.88
CA GLU A 78 -17.82 7.54 -17.97
C GLU A 78 -16.68 6.76 -17.29
N ILE A 79 -16.94 6.11 -16.16
CA ILE A 79 -15.94 5.28 -15.47
C ILE A 79 -15.68 3.98 -16.23
N ALA A 80 -16.72 3.33 -16.77
CA ALA A 80 -16.57 2.13 -17.61
C ALA A 80 -15.75 2.44 -18.88
N GLU A 81 -16.03 3.55 -19.56
CA GLU A 81 -15.27 4.00 -20.73
C GLU A 81 -13.79 4.27 -20.41
N LYS A 82 -13.51 4.87 -19.25
CA LYS A 82 -12.12 5.12 -18.80
C LYS A 82 -11.39 3.84 -18.41
N LEU A 83 -12.13 2.81 -18.02
CA LEU A 83 -11.58 1.51 -17.65
C LEU A 83 -11.49 0.53 -18.83
N ALA A 84 -12.04 0.90 -19.99
CA ALA A 84 -12.12 0.08 -21.18
C ALA A 84 -12.70 -1.33 -20.89
N GLU A 85 -13.79 -1.39 -20.11
CA GLU A 85 -14.64 -2.58 -19.97
C GLU A 85 -15.57 -2.75 -21.17
#